data_AF-A0A8T7LNH6-F1
#
_entry.id   AF-A0A8T7LNH6-F1
#
_cell.length_a   1.000
_cell.length_b   1.000
_cell.length_c   1.000
_cell.angle_alpha   90.00
_cell.angle_beta   90.00
_cell.angle_gamma   90.00
#
_symmetry.space_group_name_H-M   'P 1'
#
loop_
_entity.id
_entity.type
_entity.pdbx_description
1 polymer ?
#
loop_
_entity_poly.entity_id
_entity_poly.type
_entity_poly.pdbx_seq_one_letter_code
_entity_poly.pdbx_strand_id
1 'polypeptide(L)'
;MDDKITIIEGPPPLFEAVNDGWALGLNESAGLSVPALTRLRTFNGPALVERCYRAWKAKSPIHLHYSNEMGVEQSAPILAARNVDTPEGHVLLLWVYLDHEKVEYEFDTGEDDADGSDPE
;
A
#
# COMPACT_ATOMS: atom_id res chain seq x y z
N MET A 1 13.52 -8.80 -13.65
CA MET A 1 12.09 -8.68 -13.99
C MET A 1 11.20 -9.26 -12.90
N ASP A 2 11.68 -10.22 -12.08
CA ASP A 2 11.00 -10.70 -10.86
C ASP A 2 11.08 -9.74 -9.65
N ASP A 3 11.73 -8.59 -9.82
CA ASP A 3 12.01 -7.56 -8.82
C ASP A 3 10.95 -6.43 -8.80
N LYS A 4 9.83 -6.62 -9.51
CA LYS A 4 8.70 -5.69 -9.44
C LYS A 4 7.32 -6.30 -9.69
N ILE A 5 6.31 -5.60 -9.20
CA ILE A 5 4.90 -5.72 -9.57
C ILE A 5 4.51 -4.40 -10.25
N THR A 6 3.85 -4.47 -11.40
CA THR A 6 3.45 -3.28 -12.16
C THR A 6 1.95 -3.28 -12.34
N ILE A 7 1.31 -2.13 -12.07
CA ILE A 7 -0.08 -1.90 -12.43
C ILE A 7 -0.13 -1.59 -13.92
N ILE A 8 -0.73 -2.50 -14.69
CA ILE A 8 -0.79 -2.41 -16.15
C ILE A 8 -2.03 -1.61 -16.59
N GLU A 9 -3.15 -1.83 -15.90
CA GLU A 9 -4.44 -1.21 -16.21
C GLU A 9 -5.15 -0.88 -14.90
N GLY A 10 -5.85 0.27 -14.87
CA GLY A 10 -6.63 0.71 -13.73
C GLY A 10 -6.30 2.14 -13.28
N PRO A 11 -7.10 2.70 -12.37
CA PRO A 11 -6.78 3.98 -11.75
C PRO A 11 -5.50 3.87 -10.90
N PRO A 12 -4.87 5.01 -10.57
CA PRO A 12 -3.82 5.06 -9.56
C PRO A 12 -4.23 4.32 -8.27
N PRO A 13 -3.31 3.61 -7.62
CA PRO A 13 -3.59 2.91 -6.37
C PRO A 13 -3.93 3.90 -5.26
N LEU A 14 -4.98 3.60 -4.51
CA LEU A 14 -5.28 4.26 -3.24
C LEU A 14 -4.37 3.69 -2.15
N PHE A 15 -3.80 4.58 -1.33
CA PHE A 15 -2.91 4.23 -0.23
C PHE A 15 -3.51 4.69 1.10
N GLU A 16 -3.70 3.73 2.00
CA GLU A 16 -4.20 3.99 3.34
C GLU A 16 -3.06 3.94 4.35
N ALA A 17 -3.05 4.83 5.32
CA ALA A 17 -2.10 4.79 6.43
C ALA A 17 -2.30 3.52 7.26
N VAL A 18 -1.21 2.83 7.60
CA VAL A 18 -1.27 1.64 8.45
C VAL A 18 -1.07 2.04 9.90
N ASN A 19 -2.13 1.98 10.70
CA ASN A 19 -2.10 2.34 12.13
C ASN A 19 -1.97 1.13 13.07
N ASP A 20 -1.64 -0.04 12.53
CA ASP A 20 -1.49 -1.26 13.33
C ASP A 20 -0.17 -1.29 14.12
N GLY A 21 -0.20 -1.88 15.33
CA GLY A 21 0.97 -1.96 16.20
C GLY A 21 2.19 -2.67 15.62
N TRP A 22 2.03 -3.56 14.63
CA TRP A 22 3.15 -4.21 13.94
C TRP A 22 3.90 -3.26 12.99
N ALA A 23 3.19 -2.29 12.41
CA ALA A 23 3.75 -1.31 11.49
C ALA A 23 4.62 -0.28 12.22
N LEU A 24 4.23 0.09 13.45
CA LEU A 24 5.01 0.95 14.34
C LEU A 24 6.35 0.31 14.74
N GLY A 25 6.38 -1.01 14.90
CA GLY A 25 7.61 -1.76 15.23
C GLY A 25 8.61 -1.89 14.07
N LEU A 26 8.23 -1.53 12.83
CA LEU A 26 9.12 -1.56 11.67
C LEU A 26 9.85 -0.22 11.44
N ASN A 27 9.50 0.84 12.18
CA ASN A 27 10.03 2.18 11.98
C ASN A 27 11.13 2.53 13.01
N GLU A 28 12.21 1.76 13.03
CA GLU A 28 13.43 2.10 13.81
C GLU A 28 14.48 2.85 12.97
N SER A 29 14.07 3.50 11.87
CA SER A 29 14.96 4.23 10.98
C SER A 29 14.91 5.73 11.24
N ALA A 30 16.00 6.46 10.95
CA ALA A 30 16.07 7.90 11.14
C ALA A 30 15.12 8.71 10.22
N GLY A 31 14.51 8.07 9.22
CA GLY A 31 13.50 8.67 8.35
C GLY A 31 12.10 8.15 8.67
N LEU A 32 11.10 9.05 8.69
CA LEU A 32 9.70 8.69 8.86
C LEU A 32 9.15 8.07 7.56
N SER A 33 9.54 6.83 7.25
CA SER A 33 8.87 6.07 6.20
C SER A 33 7.60 5.47 6.79
N VAL A 34 6.45 6.01 6.40
CA VAL A 34 5.16 5.53 6.88
C VAL A 34 4.76 4.34 6.01
N PRO A 35 4.54 3.16 6.61
CA PRO A 35 3.98 2.03 5.87
C PRO A 35 2.55 2.37 5.47
N ALA A 36 2.24 2.17 4.19
CA ALA A 36 0.90 2.33 3.64
C ALA A 36 0.40 1.01 3.05
N LEU A 37 -0.91 0.82 3.06
CA LEU A 37 -1.60 -0.32 2.48
C LEU A 37 -2.30 0.09 1.19
N THR A 38 -2.13 -0.70 0.14
CA THR A 38 -2.96 -0.61 -1.07
C THR A 38 -3.58 -1.96 -1.40
N ARG A 39 -4.78 -1.92 -2.00
CA ARG A 39 -5.56 -3.08 -2.41
C ARG A 39 -5.76 -3.06 -3.91
N LEU A 40 -5.27 -4.10 -4.59
CA LEU A 40 -5.29 -4.19 -6.04
C LEU A 40 -6.06 -5.43 -6.48
N ARG A 41 -6.96 -5.28 -7.45
CA ARG A 41 -7.53 -6.44 -8.13
C ARG A 41 -6.48 -7.08 -9.03
N THR A 42 -6.47 -8.40 -9.07
CA THR A 42 -5.53 -9.16 -9.89
C THR A 42 -6.17 -10.45 -10.37
N PHE A 43 -5.70 -10.94 -11.53
CA PHE A 43 -6.11 -12.24 -12.05
C PHE A 43 -5.32 -13.40 -11.43
N ASN A 44 -4.19 -13.13 -10.78
CA ASN A 44 -3.33 -14.16 -10.21
C ASN A 44 -2.58 -13.66 -8.97
N GLY A 45 -3.33 -13.44 -7.89
CA GLY A 45 -2.77 -13.02 -6.60
C GLY A 45 -1.72 -13.98 -6.03
N PRO A 46 -1.94 -15.32 -6.04
CA PRO A 46 -0.96 -16.28 -5.52
C PRO A 46 0.42 -16.19 -6.20
N ALA A 47 0.47 -16.05 -7.53
CA ALA A 47 1.75 -15.93 -8.24
C ALA A 47 2.49 -14.62 -7.92
N LEU A 48 1.76 -13.53 -7.67
CA LEU A 48 2.36 -12.26 -7.27
C LEU A 48 2.94 -12.31 -5.85
N VAL A 49 2.26 -12.99 -4.93
CA VAL A 49 2.81 -13.24 -3.58
C VAL A 49 4.05 -14.13 -3.65
N GLU A 50 4.03 -15.19 -4.46
CA GLU A 50 5.20 -16.05 -4.64
C GLU A 50 6.39 -15.28 -5.22
N ARG A 51 6.15 -14.33 -6.14
CA ARG A 51 7.19 -13.43 -6.67
C ARG A 51 7.85 -12.62 -5.56
N CYS A 52 7.06 -11.98 -4.68
CA CYS A 52 7.60 -11.26 -3.52
C CYS A 52 8.45 -12.18 -2.64
N TYR A 53 7.93 -13.37 -2.33
CA TYR A 53 8.64 -14.36 -1.51
C TYR A 53 9.99 -14.76 -2.13
N ARG A 54 10.03 -15.04 -3.44
CA ARG A 54 11.27 -15.40 -4.14
C ARG A 54 12.29 -14.28 -4.12
N ALA A 55 11.87 -13.03 -4.33
CA ALA A 55 12.74 -11.86 -4.26
C ALA A 55 13.34 -11.69 -2.85
N TRP A 56 12.52 -11.73 -1.81
CA TRP A 56 12.99 -11.60 -0.42
C TRP A 56 13.88 -12.77 0.00
N LYS A 57 13.56 -14.00 -0.42
CA LYS A 57 14.42 -15.18 -0.20
C LYS A 57 15.79 -15.03 -0.86
N ALA A 58 15.84 -14.37 -2.01
CA ALA A 58 17.08 -14.00 -2.70
C ALA A 58 17.74 -12.72 -2.14
N LYS A 59 17.23 -12.18 -1.02
CA LYS A 59 17.68 -10.90 -0.40
C LYS A 59 17.67 -9.72 -1.38
N SER A 60 16.78 -9.77 -2.36
CA SER A 60 16.62 -8.74 -3.38
C SER A 60 15.39 -7.89 -3.05
N PRO A 61 15.45 -6.57 -3.25
CA PRO A 61 14.27 -5.72 -3.06
C PRO A 61 13.22 -6.00 -4.16
N ILE A 62 11.96 -5.70 -3.86
CA ILE A 62 10.86 -5.77 -4.82
C ILE A 62 9.98 -4.53 -4.69
N HIS A 63 9.58 -3.95 -5.82
CA HIS A 63 8.87 -2.68 -5.87
C HIS A 63 7.50 -2.78 -6.55
N LEU A 64 6.55 -1.98 -6.09
CA LEU A 64 5.31 -1.68 -6.79
C LEU A 64 5.56 -0.51 -7.73
N HIS A 65 5.33 -0.71 -9.02
CA HIS A 65 5.34 0.34 -10.04
C HIS A 65 3.91 0.71 -10.41
N TYR A 66 3.61 2.01 -10.38
CA TYR A 66 2.29 2.55 -10.68
C TYR A 66 2.41 3.94 -11.28
N SER A 67 1.37 4.41 -11.96
CA SER A 67 1.28 5.81 -12.38
C SER A 67 0.43 6.59 -11.39
N ASN A 68 0.85 7.80 -11.04
CA ASN A 68 0.02 8.70 -10.24
C ASN A 68 -1.07 9.39 -11.10
N GLU A 69 -1.87 10.26 -10.49
CA GLU A 69 -2.97 10.97 -11.17
C GLU A 69 -2.53 11.83 -12.36
N MET A 70 -1.28 12.31 -12.34
CA MET A 70 -0.68 13.07 -13.44
C MET A 70 -0.09 12.17 -14.54
N GLY A 71 -0.23 10.84 -14.43
CA GLY A 71 0.35 9.87 -15.36
C GLY A 71 1.85 9.67 -15.21
N VAL A 72 2.47 10.20 -14.15
CA VAL A 72 3.90 10.07 -13.88
C VAL A 72 4.16 8.72 -13.21
N GLU A 73 5.12 7.96 -13.74
CA GLU A 73 5.53 6.68 -13.16
C GLU A 73 6.19 6.88 -11.79
N GLN A 74 5.75 6.08 -10.83
CA GLN A 74 6.22 6.03 -9.46
C GLN A 74 6.62 4.60 -9.09
N SER A 75 7.47 4.47 -8.08
CA SER A 75 7.86 3.19 -7.50
C SER A 75 7.87 3.25 -5.98
N ALA A 76 7.25 2.26 -5.34
CA ALA A 76 7.25 2.12 -3.89
C ALA A 76 7.81 0.74 -3.47
N PRO A 77 8.77 0.65 -2.53
CA PRO A 77 9.27 -0.63 -2.02
C PRO A 77 8.16 -1.43 -1.33
N ILE A 78 8.06 -2.73 -1.62
CA ILE A 78 7.07 -3.62 -1.01
C ILE A 78 7.66 -4.27 0.24
N LEU A 79 6.94 -4.15 1.36
CA LEU A 79 7.28 -4.69 2.68
C LEU A 79 6.63 -6.03 2.95
N ALA A 80 5.36 -6.15 2.57
CA ALA A 80 4.58 -7.36 2.75
C ALA A 80 3.55 -7.48 1.62
N ALA A 81 3.16 -8.72 1.33
CA ALA A 81 2.18 -9.03 0.31
C ALA A 81 1.27 -10.16 0.79
N ARG A 82 -0.03 -10.01 0.55
CA ARG A 82 -1.03 -11.03 0.89
C ARG A 82 -2.08 -11.12 -0.22
N ASN A 83 -2.43 -12.36 -0.60
CA ASN A 83 -3.58 -12.62 -1.44
C ASN A 83 -4.83 -12.85 -0.58
N VAL A 84 -5.96 -12.31 -1.03
CA VAL A 84 -7.30 -12.58 -0.50
C VAL A 84 -8.17 -13.07 -1.65
N ASP A 85 -8.77 -14.25 -1.47
CA ASP A 85 -9.72 -14.81 -2.42
C ASP A 85 -11.11 -14.26 -2.13
N THR A 86 -11.71 -13.58 -3.11
CA THR A 86 -13.10 -13.11 -3.04
C THR A 86 -13.94 -13.77 -4.13
N PRO A 87 -15.28 -13.74 -4.03
CA PRO A 87 -16.14 -14.27 -5.09
C PRO A 87 -15.92 -13.60 -6.45
N GLU A 88 -15.44 -12.35 -6.48
CA GLU A 88 -15.17 -11.55 -7.68
C GLU A 88 -13.72 -11.69 -8.20
N GLY A 89 -12.92 -12.57 -7.60
CA GLY A 89 -11.53 -12.84 -8.01
C GLY A 89 -10.51 -12.56 -6.90
N HIS A 90 -9.24 -12.45 -7.29
CA HIS A 90 -8.16 -12.23 -6.33
C HIS A 90 -7.95 -10.75 -6.03
N VAL A 91 -7.76 -10.45 -4.75
CA VAL A 91 -7.34 -9.13 -4.27
C VAL A 91 -5.97 -9.25 -3.63
N LEU A 92 -5.02 -8.47 -4.15
CA LEU A 92 -3.67 -8.38 -3.62
C LEU A 92 -3.58 -7.19 -2.66
N LEU A 93 -3.26 -7.46 -1.40
CA LEU A 93 -2.91 -6.48 -0.39
C LEU A 93 -1.39 -6.30 -0.41
N LEU A 94 -0.94 -5.07 -0.62
CA LEU A 94 0.47 -4.71 -0.59
C LEU A 94 0.70 -3.65 0.48
N TRP A 95 1.65 -3.94 1.37
CA TRP A 95 2.20 -2.93 2.27
C TRP A 95 3.47 -2.39 1.65
N VAL A 96 3.56 -1.07 1.54
CA VAL A 96 4.68 -0.38 0.89
C VAL A 96 5.21 0.73 1.78
N TYR A 97 6.47 1.12 1.59
CA TYR A 97 6.94 2.39 2.11
C TYR A 97 6.65 3.50 1.11
N LEU A 98 6.00 4.55 1.59
CA LEU A 98 5.84 5.79 0.85
C LEU A 98 6.79 6.84 1.38
N ASP A 99 7.31 7.63 0.45
CA ASP A 99 8.11 8.80 0.74
C ASP A 99 7.15 9.90 1.22
N HIS A 100 7.30 10.35 2.47
CA HIS A 100 6.40 11.33 3.10
C HIS A 100 6.40 12.67 2.35
N GLU A 101 7.42 12.97 1.54
CA GLU A 101 7.47 14.19 0.72
C GLU A 101 6.64 14.07 -0.58
N LYS A 102 6.21 12.86 -0.97
CA LYS A 102 5.60 12.57 -2.28
C LYS A 102 4.14 12.13 -2.22
N VAL A 103 3.55 12.01 -1.03
CA VAL A 103 2.20 11.44 -0.87
C VAL A 103 1.34 12.35 0.00
N GLU A 104 0.25 12.84 -0.58
CA GLU A 104 -0.90 13.36 0.17
C GLU A 104 -1.65 12.14 0.72
N TYR A 105 -1.65 11.96 2.04
CA TYR A 105 -2.48 10.94 2.67
C TYR A 105 -3.92 11.45 2.74
N GLU A 106 -4.89 10.64 2.30
CA GLU A 106 -6.27 10.80 2.78
C GLU A 106 -6.28 10.36 4.25
N PHE A 107 -6.06 11.33 5.14
CA PHE A 107 -6.36 11.13 6.55
C PHE A 107 -7.87 11.10 6.69
N ASP A 108 -8.41 9.97 7.15
CA ASP A 108 -9.75 9.94 7.73
C ASP A 108 -9.69 10.77 9.02
N THR A 109 -9.84 12.08 8.90
CA THR A 109 -10.14 12.95 10.03
C THR A 109 -11.53 12.56 10.48
N GLY A 110 -11.62 11.61 11.41
CA GLY A 110 -12.87 11.26 12.06
C GLY A 110 -13.50 12.53 12.64
N GLU A 111 -14.42 13.11 11.89
CA GLU A 111 -15.39 14.09 12.37
C GLU A 111 -16.38 13.33 13.25
N ASP A 112 -15.97 12.99 14.46
CA ASP A 112 -16.87 12.64 15.54
C ASP A 112 -16.48 13.48 16.77
N ASP A 113 -17.52 14.09 17.35
CA ASP A 113 -17.57 14.91 18.57
C ASP A 113 -17.29 16.43 18.48
N ALA A 114 -18.34 17.18 18.16
CA ALA A 114 -18.75 18.33 18.97
C ALA A 114 -20.28 18.53 18.93
N ASP A 115 -20.95 17.90 19.89
CA ASP A 115 -22.30 18.19 20.34
C ASP A 115 -22.50 19.70 20.61
N GLY A 116 -23.51 20.27 19.97
CA GLY A 116 -23.88 21.68 20.09
C GLY A 116 -25.35 21.91 19.77
N SER A 117 -26.24 21.10 20.37
CA SER A 117 -27.67 21.40 20.39
C SER A 117 -27.92 22.54 21.37
N ASP A 118 -28.05 23.77 20.89
CA ASP A 118 -28.56 24.91 21.68
C ASP A 118 -30.06 25.11 21.40
N PRO A 119 -30.96 24.90 22.37
CA PRO A 119 -32.36 25.27 22.24
C PRO A 119 -32.61 26.68 22.83
N GLU A 120 -33.06 27.62 21.99
CA GLU A 120 -33.79 28.83 22.44
C GLU A 120 -35.25 28.51 22.81
#